data_AF-A0A9X0U5V6-F1
#
_entry.id   AF-A0A9X0U5V6-F1
#
_cell.length_a   1.000
_cell.length_b   1.000
_cell.length_c   1.000
_cell.angle_alpha   90.00
_cell.angle_beta   90.00
_cell.angle_gamma   90.00
#
_symmetry.space_group_name_H-M   'P 1'
#
loop_
_entity.id
_entity.type
_entity.pdbx_description
1 polymer ?
#
loop_
_entity_poly.entity_id
_entity_poly.type
_entity_poly.pdbx_seq_one_letter_code
_entity_poly.pdbx_strand_id
1 'polypeptide(L)'
;MDSLSLHAKQINHGQSEIWLGGAHVQEMTPRRTLTTNEVLNVTRRHCSPEQFEAFCNESHVALGHIASLNVPNLNENASELRLRIAG
;
A
#
# COMPACT_ATOMS: atom_id res chain seq x y z
N MET A 1 13.72 5.37 -13.88
CA MET A 1 13.19 5.48 -12.50
C MET A 1 12.65 4.12 -12.17
N ASP A 2 13.23 3.44 -11.19
CA ASP A 2 12.70 2.15 -10.75
C ASP A 2 11.22 2.32 -10.40
N SER A 3 10.38 1.41 -10.88
CA SER A 3 8.95 1.45 -10.62
C SER A 3 8.72 1.25 -9.12
N LEU A 4 8.26 2.31 -8.45
CA LEU A 4 7.89 2.28 -7.04
C LEU A 4 6.54 1.58 -6.88
N SER A 5 6.43 0.71 -5.88
CA SER A 5 5.20 -0.01 -5.55
C SER A 5 4.90 0.10 -4.06
N LEU A 6 3.61 0.12 -3.72
CA LEU A 6 3.18 -0.05 -2.33
C LEU A 6 3.20 -1.53 -1.99
N HIS A 7 3.90 -1.92 -0.94
CA HIS A 7 3.88 -3.29 -0.43
C HIS A 7 3.14 -3.35 0.89
N ALA A 8 2.48 -4.48 1.11
CA ALA A 8 1.77 -4.77 2.34
C ALA A 8 2.05 -6.19 2.82
N LYS A 9 2.10 -6.39 4.13
CA LYS A 9 2.11 -7.71 4.77
C LYS A 9 1.14 -7.71 5.93
N GLN A 10 0.15 -8.59 5.91
CA GLN A 10 -0.75 -8.73 7.06
C GLN A 10 0.02 -9.26 8.27
N ILE A 11 -0.24 -8.65 9.44
CA ILE A 11 0.32 -9.08 10.73
C ILE A 11 -0.75 -9.80 11.55
N ASN A 12 -2.00 -9.34 11.46
CA ASN A 12 -3.17 -9.93 12.11
C ASN A 12 -4.48 -9.48 11.41
N HIS A 13 -5.62 -9.94 11.92
CA HIS A 13 -6.95 -9.52 11.44
C HIS A 13 -7.19 -8.03 11.71
N GLY A 14 -6.83 -7.19 10.73
CA GLY A 14 -7.10 -5.76 10.72
C GLY A 14 -5.86 -4.86 10.71
N GLN A 15 -4.64 -5.42 10.78
CA GLN A 15 -3.39 -4.67 10.69
C GLN A 15 -2.42 -5.26 9.67
N SER A 16 -1.74 -4.36 8.96
CA SER A 16 -0.71 -4.69 7.99
C SER A 16 0.52 -3.82 8.19
N GLU A 17 1.70 -4.39 7.97
CA GLU A 17 2.90 -3.60 7.68
C GLU A 17 2.78 -3.07 6.26
N ILE A 18 3.01 -1.77 6.05
CA ILE A 18 2.96 -1.09 4.77
C ILE A 18 4.29 -0.37 4.53
N TRP A 19 4.84 -0.46 3.33
CA TRP A 19 6.06 0.25 2.93
C TRP A 19 6.07 0.49 1.42
N LEU A 20 6.92 1.41 0.95
CA LEU A 20 7.24 1.50 -0.49
C LEU A 20 8.46 0.65 -0.80
N GLY A 21 8.45 0.01 -1.95
CA GLY A 21 9.56 -0.77 -2.45
C GLY A 21 9.74 -0.67 -3.95
N GLY A 22 10.91 -1.10 -4.42
CA GLY A 22 11.23 -1.20 -5.85
C GLY A 22 10.76 -2.52 -6.47
N ALA A 23 11.11 -2.74 -7.74
CA ALA A 23 10.70 -3.89 -8.56
C ALA A 23 10.98 -5.29 -7.96
N HIS A 24 11.85 -5.39 -6.95
CA HIS A 24 12.22 -6.63 -6.26
C HIS A 24 11.82 -6.66 -4.78
N VAL A 25 10.79 -5.91 -4.37
CA VAL A 25 10.33 -5.84 -2.96
C VAL A 25 11.41 -5.27 -2.02
N GLN A 26 12.40 -4.58 -2.57
CA GLN A 26 13.42 -3.90 -1.78
C GLN A 26 12.76 -2.74 -1.03
N GLU A 27 12.77 -2.78 0.30
CA GLU A 27 12.25 -1.71 1.14
C GLU A 27 12.98 -0.38 0.87
N MET A 28 12.22 0.63 0.48
CA MET A 28 12.70 2.00 0.28
C MET A 28 12.23 2.95 1.39
N THR A 29 11.22 2.53 2.16
CA THR A 29 10.75 3.23 3.36
C THR A 29 10.73 2.28 4.54
N PRO A 30 10.89 2.77 5.78
CA PRO A 30 10.57 1.98 6.96
C PRO A 30 9.13 1.46 6.89
N ARG A 31 8.93 0.21 7.30
CA ARG A 31 7.59 -0.37 7.43
C ARG A 31 6.79 0.37 8.49
N ARG A 32 5.52 0.61 8.20
CA ARG A 32 4.55 1.16 9.16
C ARG A 32 3.43 0.17 9.40
N THR A 33 3.11 -0.08 10.65
CA THR A 33 1.90 -0.83 11.02
C THR A 33 0.70 0.09 10.91
N LEU A 34 -0.16 -0.18 9.92
CA LEU A 34 -1.39 0.57 9.67
C LEU A 34 -2.58 -0.38 9.75
N THR A 35 -3.74 0.17 10.10
CA THR A 35 -4.98 -0.63 10.03
C THR A 35 -5.40 -0.81 8.58
N THR A 36 -6.01 -1.94 8.23
CA THR A 36 -6.54 -2.16 6.87
C THR A 36 -7.50 -1.04 6.47
N ASN A 37 -8.34 -0.57 7.41
CA ASN A 37 -9.27 0.53 7.17
C ASN A 37 -8.57 1.87 6.88
N GLU A 38 -7.44 2.15 7.50
CA GLU A 38 -6.66 3.36 7.23
C GLU A 38 -6.17 3.38 5.78
N VAL A 39 -5.59 2.26 5.33
CA VAL A 39 -5.13 2.11 3.94
C VAL A 39 -6.31 2.25 2.97
N LEU A 40 -7.40 1.51 3.17
CA LEU A 40 -8.61 1.60 2.34
C LEU A 40 -9.17 3.04 2.27
N ASN A 41 -9.24 3.73 3.40
CA ASN A 41 -9.78 5.10 3.47
C ASN A 41 -8.90 6.14 2.79
N VAL A 42 -7.57 5.99 2.86
CA VAL A 42 -6.64 6.85 2.12
C VAL A 42 -6.79 6.57 0.63
N THR A 43 -6.74 5.31 0.20
CA THR A 43 -6.86 4.96 -1.22
C THR A 43 -8.17 5.44 -1.82
N ARG A 44 -9.31 5.22 -1.14
CA ARG A 44 -10.62 5.71 -1.59
C ARG A 44 -10.68 7.22 -1.82
N ARG A 45 -9.92 8.01 -1.05
CA ARG A 45 -9.91 9.48 -1.20
C ARG A 45 -9.11 9.95 -2.39
N HIS A 46 -8.15 9.15 -2.83
CA HIS A 46 -7.24 9.50 -3.91
C HIS A 46 -7.59 8.85 -5.24
N CYS A 47 -8.61 8.00 -5.33
CA CYS A 47 -8.92 7.31 -6.60
C CYS A 47 -10.41 7.35 -6.95
N SER A 48 -10.70 7.09 -8.23
CA SER A 48 -12.09 6.95 -8.67
C SER A 48 -12.74 5.70 -8.05
N PRO A 49 -14.08 5.60 -8.01
CA PRO A 49 -14.77 4.42 -7.52
C PRO A 49 -14.32 3.12 -8.21
N GLU A 50 -14.10 3.14 -9.53
CA GLU A 50 -13.69 1.98 -10.32
C GLU A 50 -12.26 1.54 -9.97
N GLN A 51 -11.36 2.50 -9.77
CA GLN A 51 -9.98 2.23 -9.33
C GLN A 51 -9.94 1.70 -7.90
N PHE A 52 -10.81 2.21 -7.02
CA PHE A 52 -10.92 1.74 -5.65
C PHE A 52 -11.44 0.30 -5.59
N GLU A 53 -12.42 -0.04 -6.42
CA GLU A 53 -12.97 -1.40 -6.51
C GLU A 53 -11.91 -2.41 -6.97
N ALA A 54 -11.13 -2.06 -8.00
CA ALA A 54 -10.01 -2.88 -8.46
C ALA A 54 -8.98 -3.12 -7.33
N PHE A 55 -8.59 -2.05 -6.63
CA PHE A 55 -7.72 -2.15 -5.46
C PHE A 55 -8.28 -3.04 -4.36
N CYS A 56 -9.57 -2.92 -4.03
CA CYS A 56 -10.21 -3.75 -3.01
C CYS A 56 -10.12 -5.25 -3.36
N ASN A 57 -10.41 -5.60 -4.61
CA ASN A 57 -10.34 -6.98 -5.09
C ASN A 57 -8.92 -7.57 -4.96
N GLU A 58 -7.90 -6.81 -5.37
CA GLU A 58 -6.50 -7.24 -5.22
C GLU A 58 -6.07 -7.33 -3.76
N SER A 59 -6.45 -6.33 -2.94
CA SER A 59 -6.09 -6.27 -1.52
C SER A 59 -6.67 -7.47 -0.76
N HIS A 60 -7.88 -7.92 -1.09
CA HIS A 60 -8.54 -9.05 -0.42
C HIS A 60 -7.81 -10.37 -0.70
N VAL A 61 -7.29 -10.56 -1.92
CA VAL A 61 -6.52 -11.74 -2.33
C VAL A 61 -5.11 -11.74 -1.71
N ALA A 62 -4.55 -10.55 -1.49
CA ALA A 62 -3.19 -10.34 -0.99
C ALA A 62 -2.99 -10.60 0.51
N LEU A 63 -4.05 -10.65 1.33
CA LEU A 63 -3.99 -10.52 2.79
C LEU A 63 -3.22 -11.62 3.55
N GLY A 64 -2.58 -12.61 2.92
CA GLY A 64 -1.78 -13.63 3.61
C GLY A 64 -0.26 -13.51 3.50
N HIS A 65 0.26 -12.67 2.60
CA HIS A 65 1.68 -12.64 2.24
C HIS A 65 2.18 -11.21 2.00
N ILE A 66 3.48 -11.05 1.68
CA ILE A 66 3.99 -9.78 1.18
C ILE A 66 3.45 -9.60 -0.24
N ALA A 67 2.54 -8.66 -0.42
CA ALA A 67 1.94 -8.36 -1.72
C ALA A 67 2.36 -6.97 -2.18
N SER A 68 2.65 -6.85 -3.48
CA SER A 68 2.67 -5.55 -4.16
C SER A 68 1.23 -5.17 -4.47
N LEU A 69 0.79 -4.04 -3.96
CA LEU A 69 -0.53 -3.49 -4.23
C LEU A 69 -0.43 -2.56 -5.44
N ASN A 70 -1.29 -2.78 -6.44
CA ASN A 70 -1.43 -1.82 -7.52
C ASN A 70 -2.25 -0.63 -7.03
N VAL A 71 -1.57 0.42 -6.57
CA VAL A 71 -2.23 1.57 -5.95
C VAL A 71 -2.29 2.73 -6.93
N PRO A 72 -3.49 3.17 -7.34
CA PRO A 72 -3.65 4.41 -8.10
C PRO A 72 -3.19 5.59 -7.26
N ASN A 73 -2.57 6.60 -7.88
CA ASN A 73 -2.10 7.82 -7.20
C ASN A 73 -1.19 7.48 -6.00
N LEU A 74 -0.19 6.63 -6.25
CA LEU A 74 0.72 6.08 -5.26
C LEU A 74 1.43 7.16 -4.44
N ASN A 75 1.82 8.28 -5.07
CA ASN A 75 2.55 9.34 -4.39
C ASN A 75 1.68 10.05 -3.33
N GLU A 76 0.42 10.33 -3.67
CA GLU A 76 -0.56 10.95 -2.79
C GLU A 76 -0.90 10.02 -1.62
N ASN A 77 -1.13 8.74 -1.92
CA ASN A 77 -1.35 7.70 -0.92
C ASN A 77 -0.14 7.57 0.02
N ALA A 78 1.06 7.47 -0.53
CA ALA A 78 2.30 7.34 0.23
C ALA A 78 2.53 8.53 1.17
N SER A 79 2.32 9.75 0.66
CA SER A 79 2.44 10.99 1.44
C SER A 79 1.47 10.99 2.62
N GLU A 80 0.20 10.65 2.38
CA GLU A 80 -0.81 10.64 3.44
C GLU A 80 -0.62 9.49 4.44
N LEU A 81 -0.22 8.31 3.98
CA LEU A 81 0.23 7.19 4.81
C LEU A 81 1.61 7.46 5.44
N ARG A 82 2.18 8.67 5.28
CA ARG A 82 3.46 9.12 5.82
C ARG A 82 4.61 8.15 5.56
N LEU A 83 4.63 7.54 4.38
CA LEU A 83 5.71 6.70 3.89
C LEU A 83 6.76 7.61 3.25
N ARG A 84 7.88 7.80 3.95
CA ARG A 84 8.98 8.65 3.48
C ARG A 84 10.11 7.78 2.97
N ILE A 85 10.57 8.05 1.75
CA ILE A 85 11.79 7.45 1.20
C ILE A 85 12.93 7.79 2.16
N ALA A 86 13.64 6.75 2.61
CA ALA A 86 14.87 6.96 3.36
C ALA A 86 15.87 7.62 2.40
N GLY A 87 16.16 8.90 2.64
CA GLY A 87 17.16 9.67 1.91
C GLY A 87 18.58 9.28 2.30
#